data_AF-A0A0J1FB82-F1
#
_entry.id   AF-A0A0J1FB82-F1
#
_cell.length_a   1.000
_cell.length_b   1.000
_cell.length_c   1.000
_cell.angle_alpha   90.00
_cell.angle_beta   90.00
_cell.angle_gamma   90.00
#
_symmetry.space_group_name_H-M   'P 1'
#
loop_
_entity.id
_entity.type
_entity.pdbx_description
1 polymer ?
#
loop_
_entity_poly.entity_id
_entity_poly.type
_entity_poly.pdbx_seq_one_letter_code
_entity_poly.pdbx_strand_id
1 'polypeptide(L)' 'MINRDSPVEEIMEIPGVMMFFIENGISPFSCAGSFPGSLGKLLELKRVSPEKQEAFIKALNEFAEKD' A
#
# COMPACT_ATOMS: atom_id res chain seq x y z
N MET A 1 3.06 11.93 -4.00
CA MET A 1 4.16 11.07 -3.52
C MET A 1 3.69 10.35 -2.26
N ILE A 2 3.58 9.04 -2.31
CA ILE A 2 3.09 8.16 -1.26
C ILE A 2 4.22 7.86 -0.27
N ASN A 3 3.92 7.84 1.03
CA ASN A 3 4.86 7.53 2.10
C ASN A 3 4.20 6.67 3.20
N ARG A 4 4.91 6.43 4.31
CA ARG A 4 4.44 5.57 5.42
C ARG A 4 3.22 6.12 6.13
N ASP A 5 2.99 7.42 6.08
CA ASP A 5 1.88 8.11 6.73
C ASP A 5 0.66 8.25 5.80
N SER A 6 0.81 7.98 4.50
CA SER A 6 -0.28 8.02 3.54
C SER A 6 -1.44 7.11 3.96
N PRO A 7 -2.69 7.62 3.99
CA PRO A 7 -3.87 6.80 4.26
C PRO A 7 -4.04 5.72 3.20
N VAL A 8 -4.31 4.47 3.63
CA VAL A 8 -4.56 3.38 2.68
C VAL A 8 -5.81 3.65 1.85
N GLU A 9 -6.82 4.30 2.42
CA GLU A 9 -8.04 4.67 1.71
C GLU A 9 -7.77 5.58 0.49
N GLU A 10 -6.93 6.61 0.65
CA GLU A 10 -6.53 7.50 -0.45
C GLU A 10 -5.70 6.76 -1.51
N ILE A 11 -4.81 5.86 -1.08
CA ILE A 11 -4.03 5.02 -2.02
C ILE A 11 -4.96 4.16 -2.86
N MET A 12 -6.04 3.64 -2.28
CA MET A 12 -7.00 2.77 -2.97
C MET A 12 -7.86 3.50 -4.02
N GLU A 13 -7.81 4.84 -4.10
CA GLU A 13 -8.45 5.62 -5.16
C GLU A 13 -7.65 5.60 -6.48
N ILE A 14 -6.36 5.20 -6.42
CA ILE A 14 -5.51 5.11 -7.62
C ILE A 14 -6.02 3.96 -8.52
N PRO A 15 -6.26 4.22 -9.82
CA PRO A 15 -6.66 3.19 -10.77
C PRO A 15 -5.71 1.99 -10.74
N GLY A 16 -6.25 0.76 -10.79
CA GLY A 16 -5.44 -0.47 -10.84
C GLY A 16 -4.63 -0.81 -9.60
N VAL A 17 -4.55 0.06 -8.59
CA VAL A 17 -3.70 -0.12 -7.40
C VAL A 17 -4.03 -1.37 -6.60
N MET A 18 -5.30 -1.80 -6.61
CA MET A 18 -5.70 -3.05 -5.99
C MET A 18 -4.94 -4.25 -6.57
N MET A 19 -4.73 -4.27 -7.90
CA MET A 19 -3.98 -5.34 -8.55
C MET A 19 -2.51 -5.29 -8.14
N PHE A 20 -1.91 -4.10 -8.10
CA PHE A 20 -0.54 -3.92 -7.60
C PHE A 20 -0.36 -4.50 -6.19
N PHE A 21 -1.30 -4.24 -5.29
CA PHE A 21 -1.28 -4.79 -3.93
C PHE A 21 -1.37 -6.33 -3.92
N ILE A 22 -2.28 -6.90 -4.72
CA ILE A 22 -2.46 -8.37 -4.85
C ILE A 22 -1.19 -9.03 -5.40
N GLU A 23 -0.58 -8.48 -6.45
CA GLU A 23 0.65 -9.01 -7.07
C GLU A 23 1.83 -8.98 -6.10
N ASN A 24 1.86 -8.00 -5.19
CA ASN A 24 2.87 -7.91 -4.14
C ASN A 24 2.51 -8.72 -2.87
N GLY A 25 1.41 -9.48 -2.87
CA GLY A 25 0.99 -10.34 -1.77
C GLY A 25 0.49 -9.57 -0.53
N ILE A 26 0.09 -8.31 -0.70
CA ILE A 26 -0.39 -7.45 0.39
C ILE A 26 -1.88 -7.16 0.16
N SER A 27 -2.74 -7.61 1.07
CA SER A 27 -4.13 -7.19 1.05
C SER A 27 -4.29 -5.81 1.72
N PRO A 28 -4.82 -4.79 1.02
CA PRO A 28 -5.09 -3.46 1.57
C PRO A 28 -6.45 -3.40 2.28
N PHE A 29 -7.13 -4.54 2.44
CA PHE A 29 -8.45 -4.64 3.04
C PHE A 29 -8.40 -5.21 4.47
N SER A 30 -9.31 -4.72 5.28
CA SER A 30 -9.75 -5.29 6.55
C SER A 30 -11.08 -6.03 6.36
N CYS A 31 -11.61 -6.63 7.43
CA CYS A 31 -12.94 -7.27 7.40
C CYS A 31 -14.09 -6.30 7.10
N ALA A 32 -13.86 -4.98 7.19
CA ALA A 32 -14.89 -3.95 7.03
C ALA A 32 -14.73 -3.10 5.74
N GLY A 33 -13.76 -3.40 4.88
CA GLY A 33 -13.43 -2.58 3.71
C GLY A 33 -11.95 -2.21 3.69
N SER A 34 -11.58 -1.11 3.04
CA SER A 34 -10.19 -0.62 3.00
C SER A 34 -9.61 -0.55 4.42
N PHE A 35 -8.32 -0.84 4.55
CA PHE A 35 -7.68 -0.85 5.85
C PHE A 35 -7.73 0.56 6.47
N PRO A 36 -8.33 0.73 7.66
CA PRO A 36 -8.41 2.03 8.31
C PRO A 36 -7.05 2.35 8.94
N GLY A 37 -6.24 3.15 8.26
CA GLY A 37 -4.95 3.60 8.77
C GLY A 37 -3.92 3.93 7.69
N SER A 38 -2.68 4.13 8.12
CA SER A 38 -1.57 4.46 7.23
C SER A 38 -0.98 3.23 6.55
N LEU A 39 -0.33 3.45 5.40
CA LEU A 39 0.39 2.41 4.66
C LEU A 39 1.46 1.75 5.52
N GLY A 40 2.23 2.52 6.29
CA GLY A 40 3.24 1.99 7.20
C GLY A 40 2.63 1.01 8.21
N LYS A 41 1.47 1.36 8.78
CA LYS A 41 0.79 0.49 9.74
C LYS A 41 0.29 -0.81 9.11
N LEU A 42 -0.23 -0.73 7.89
CA LEU A 42 -0.63 -1.91 7.13
C LEU A 42 0.57 -2.85 6.91
N LEU A 43 1.70 -2.32 6.44
CA LEU A 43 2.90 -3.10 6.14
C LEU A 43 3.49 -3.77 7.40
N GLU A 44 3.49 -3.06 8.53
CA GLU A 44 3.86 -3.63 9.83
C GLU A 44 2.95 -4.80 10.24
N LEU A 45 1.63 -4.64 10.12
CA LEU A 45 0.67 -5.69 10.46
C LEU A 45 0.82 -6.93 9.57
N LYS A 46 1.16 -6.72 8.30
CA LYS A 46 1.50 -7.79 7.35
C LYS A 46 2.90 -8.35 7.56
N ARG A 47 3.63 -7.88 8.58
CA ARG A 47 4.99 -8.32 8.95
C ARG A 47 6.00 -8.15 7.81
N VAL A 48 5.83 -7.12 7.00
CA VAL A 48 6.79 -6.74 5.97
C VAL A 48 8.01 -6.16 6.67
N SER A 49 9.20 -6.70 6.38
CA SER A 49 10.44 -6.23 6.98
C SER A 49 10.77 -4.80 6.53
N PRO A 50 11.45 -3.99 7.37
CA PRO A 50 11.68 -2.57 7.06
C PRO A 50 12.28 -2.32 5.67
N GLU A 51 13.24 -3.13 5.23
CA GLU A 51 13.85 -3.03 3.90
C GLU A 51 12.86 -3.32 2.76
N LYS A 52 11.90 -4.23 2.98
CA LYS A 52 10.82 -4.51 2.02
C LYS A 52 9.74 -3.45 2.05
N GLN A 53 9.53 -2.76 3.17
CA GLN A 53 8.57 -1.66 3.25
C GLN A 53 9.01 -0.50 2.36
N GLU A 54 10.29 -0.10 2.44
CA GLU A 54 10.84 0.96 1.59
C GLU A 54 10.78 0.58 0.11
N ALA A 55 11.12 -0.68 -0.23
CA ALA A 55 11.01 -1.19 -1.59
C ALA A 55 9.57 -1.18 -2.12
N PHE A 56 8.60 -1.58 -1.29
CA PHE A 56 7.17 -1.55 -1.64
C PHE A 56 6.69 -0.12 -1.90
N ILE A 57 7.02 0.83 -1.02
CA ILE A 57 6.64 2.24 -1.16
C ILE A 57 7.25 2.85 -2.43
N LYS A 58 8.51 2.52 -2.74
CA LYS A 58 9.16 2.94 -3.98
C LYS A 58 8.41 2.42 -5.21
N ALA A 59 8.13 1.12 -5.26
CA ALA A 59 7.41 0.50 -6.36
C ALA A 59 5.97 1.06 -6.52
N LEU A 60 5.30 1.36 -5.40
CA LEU A 60 3.97 1.96 -5.41
C LEU A 60 3.98 3.39 -5.97
N ASN A 61 4.99 4.20 -5.63
CA ASN A 61 5.16 5.52 -6.26
C ASN A 61 5.45 5.40 -7.76
N GLU A 62 6.32 4.48 -8.17
CA GLU A 62 6.62 4.23 -9.59
C GLU A 62 5.39 3.75 -10.37
N PHE A 63 4.47 3.02 -9.73
CA PHE A 63 3.18 2.65 -10.27
C PHE A 63 2.27 3.88 -10.43
N ALA A 64 2.12 4.67 -9.36
CA ALA A 64 1.23 5.83 -9.34
C ALA A 64 1.64 6.98 -10.28
N GLU A 65 2.91 7.05 -10.69
CA GLU A 65 3.41 8.02 -11.66
C GLU A 65 3.16 7.61 -13.14
N LYS A 66 2.76 6.35 -13.39
CA LYS A 66 2.57 5.81 -14.75
C LYS A 66 1.10 5.79 -15.21
N ASP A 67 0.17 6.10 -14.33
CA ASP A 67 -1.26 6.34 -14.62
C ASP A 67 -1.54 7.84 -14.74
#